data_AF-A0A545AYW2-F1
#
_entry.id   AF-A0A545AYW2-F1
#
_cell.length_a   1.000
_cell.length_b   1.000
_cell.length_c   1.000
_cell.angle_alpha   90.00
_cell.angle_beta   90.00
_cell.angle_gamma   90.00
#
_symmetry.space_group_name_H-M   'P 1'
#
loop_
_entity.id
_entity.type
_entity.pdbx_description
1 polymer ?
#
loop_
_entity_poly.entity_id
_entity_poly.type
_entity_poly.pdbx_seq_one_letter_code
_entity_poly.pdbx_strand_id
1 'polypeptide(L)' 'MSAERDELRRIVEELPEEEVVPALDELRRHLRPAGQRPWPPAFFGAGTSRRPGVARRVDEILSERFGRS' A
#
# COMPACT_ATOMS: atom_id res chain seq x y z
N MET A 1 15.89 -14.24 5.69
CA MET A 1 15.95 -12.80 6.02
C MET A 1 17.42 -12.40 6.07
N SER A 2 17.78 -11.16 5.75
CA SER A 2 19.16 -10.69 5.90
C SER A 2 19.36 -10.19 7.34
N ALA A 3 20.58 -10.29 7.86
CA ALA A 3 20.90 -9.87 9.23
C ALA A 3 20.51 -8.40 9.48
N GLU A 4 20.67 -7.55 8.46
CA GLU A 4 20.32 -6.13 8.50
C GLU A 4 18.81 -5.89 8.64
N ARG A 5 17.98 -6.76 8.03
CA ARG A 5 16.51 -6.67 8.17
C ARG A 5 16.05 -7.15 9.53
N ASP A 6 16.71 -8.16 10.09
CA ASP A 6 16.38 -8.66 11.42
C ASP A 6 16.76 -7.63 12.50
N GLU A 7 17.89 -6.95 12.34
CA GLU A 7 18.31 -5.85 13.23
C GLU A 7 17.35 -4.65 13.14
N LEU A 8 16.94 -4.24 11.93
CA LEU A 8 15.97 -3.15 11.78
C LEU A 8 14.64 -3.45 12.48
N ARG A 9 14.15 -4.70 12.40
CA ARG A 9 12.92 -5.11 13.10
C ARG A 9 13.08 -4.95 14.62
N ARG A 10 14.22 -5.40 15.16
CA ARG A 10 14.50 -5.27 16.60
C ARG A 10 14.49 -3.81 17.06
N ILE A 11 15.13 -2.92 16.30
CA ILE A 11 15.16 -1.49 16.61
C ILE A 11 13.75 -0.90 16.63
N VAL A 12 12.88 -1.30 15.69
CA VAL A 12 11.48 -0.84 15.63
C VAL A 12 10.67 -1.36 16.83
N GLU A 13 10.93 -2.59 17.28
CA GLU A 13 10.25 -3.18 18.45
C GLU A 13 10.65 -2.53 19.77
N GLU A 14 11.88 -2.05 19.90
CA GLU A 14 12.41 -1.41 21.10
C GLU A 14 12.21 0.13 21.12
N LEU A 15 11.60 0.70 20.08
CA LEU A 15 11.45 2.15 19.93
C LEU A 15 10.38 2.73 20.87
N PRO A 16 10.66 3.84 21.60
CA PRO A 16 9.63 4.56 22.37
C PRO A 16 8.53 5.11 21.46
N GLU A 17 7.28 5.13 21.95
CA GLU A 17 6.09 5.54 21.17
C GLU A 17 6.21 6.99 20.65
N GLU A 18 6.82 7.87 21.44
CA GLU A 18 7.09 9.26 21.07
C GLU A 18 8.03 9.40 19.87
N GLU A 19 8.91 8.42 19.66
CA GLU A 19 9.90 8.40 18.57
C GLU A 19 9.39 7.67 17.32
N VAL A 20 8.25 6.96 17.41
CA VAL A 20 7.67 6.23 16.28
C VAL A 20 7.34 7.15 15.11
N VAL A 21 6.71 8.30 15.38
CA VAL A 21 6.31 9.26 14.33
C VAL A 21 7.53 9.88 13.62
N PRO A 22 8.54 10.43 14.34
CA PRO A 22 9.79 10.89 13.73
C PRO A 22 10.52 9.82 12.91
N ALA A 23 10.63 8.60 13.43
CA ALA A 23 11.31 7.49 12.76
C ALA A 23 10.59 7.05 11.47
N LEU A 24 9.26 6.99 11.50
CA LEU A 24 8.46 6.71 10.30
C LEU A 24 8.67 7.75 9.21
N ASP A 25 8.76 9.03 9.57
CA ASP A 25 8.96 10.10 8.59
C ASP A 25 10.36 10.04 7.94
N GLU A 26 11.40 9.67 8.70
CA GLU A 26 12.74 9.44 8.15
C GLU A 26 12.75 8.24 7.20
N LEU A 27 12.20 7.09 7.63
CA LEU A 27 12.13 5.90 6.78
C LEU A 27 11.32 6.16 5.51
N ARG A 28 10.22 6.93 5.59
CA ARG A 28 9.45 7.34 4.41
C ARG A 28 10.25 8.21 3.45
N ARG A 29 11.13 9.10 3.93
CA ARG A 29 12.05 9.86 3.07
C ARG A 29 13.02 8.93 2.34
N HIS A 30 13.56 7.92 3.02
CA HIS A 30 14.44 6.92 2.40
C HIS A 30 13.72 6.00 1.41
N LEU A 31 12.40 5.80 1.54
CA LEU A 31 11.58 5.09 0.55
C LEU A 31 11.24 5.95 -0.69
N ARG A 32 11.39 7.28 -0.60
CA ARG A 32 11.09 8.23 -1.69
C ARG A 32 12.15 8.39 -2.81
N PRO A 33 13.05 7.43 -3.11
CA PRO A 33 13.68 7.34 -4.43
C PRO A 33 13.03 6.33 -5.40
N ALA A 34 12.07 5.49 -4.97
CA ALA A 34 11.36 4.58 -5.90
C ALA A 34 10.20 5.27 -6.67
N GLY A 35 9.98 6.57 -6.44
CA GLY A 35 8.78 7.33 -6.79
C GLY A 35 8.68 7.88 -8.22
N GLN A 36 9.46 7.39 -9.20
CA GLN A 36 9.20 7.75 -10.60
C GLN A 36 8.19 6.84 -11.30
N ARG A 37 7.71 5.77 -10.64
CA ARG A 37 6.67 4.91 -11.20
C ARG A 37 5.32 5.23 -10.54
N PRO A 38 4.34 5.80 -11.28
CA PRO A 38 3.01 6.01 -10.72
C PRO A 38 2.39 4.67 -10.34
N TRP A 39 1.83 4.63 -9.13
CA TRP A 39 0.92 3.57 -8.70
C TRP A 39 -0.52 4.07 -8.88
N PRO A 40 -1.43 3.27 -9.46
CA PRO A 40 -1.19 1.92 -9.95
C PRO A 40 -0.41 1.88 -11.27
N PRO A 41 0.33 0.80 -11.56
CA PRO A 41 1.05 0.65 -12.82
C PRO A 41 0.10 0.70 -14.01
N ALA A 42 0.58 1.13 -15.19
CA ALA A 42 -0.26 1.24 -16.38
C ALA A 42 -0.92 -0.08 -16.83
N PHE A 43 -0.36 -1.24 -16.45
CA PHE A 43 -0.96 -2.56 -16.72
C PHE A 43 -2.05 -2.95 -15.71
N PHE A 44 -2.12 -2.26 -14.58
CA PHE A 44 -3.13 -2.50 -13.56
C PHE A 44 -4.41 -1.79 -14.03
N GLY A 45 -5.35 -2.56 -14.56
CA GLY A 45 -6.65 -2.07 -15.03
C GLY A 45 -7.43 -1.41 -13.89
N ALA A 46 -7.20 -0.11 -13.67
CA ALA A 46 -7.88 0.68 -12.67
C ALA A 46 -9.14 1.28 -13.28
N GLY A 47 -10.32 0.80 -12.86
CA GLY A 47 -11.60 1.41 -13.20
C GLY A 47 -11.90 2.58 -12.27
N THR A 48 -11.98 3.80 -12.79
CA THR A 48 -12.46 4.94 -12.00
C THR A 48 -13.99 4.94 -11.97
N SER A 49 -14.59 5.03 -10.78
CA SER A 49 -16.04 5.21 -10.62
C SER A 49 -16.34 6.56 -9.98
N ARG A 50 -17.35 7.27 -10.51
CA ARG A 50 -17.88 8.50 -9.91
C ARG A 50 -18.86 8.23 -8.76
N ARG A 51 -19.23 6.96 -8.52
CA ARG A 51 -20.14 6.57 -7.44
C ARG A 51 -19.33 6.16 -6.20
N PRO A 52 -19.56 6.76 -5.02
CA PRO A 52 -18.94 6.28 -3.79
C PRO A 52 -19.41 4.85 -3.45
N GLY A 53 -18.55 4.06 -2.83
CA GLY A 53 -18.90 2.71 -2.35
C GLY A 53 -18.71 1.57 -3.35
N VAL A 54 -17.99 1.78 -4.45
CA VAL A 54 -17.67 0.70 -5.43
C VAL A 54 -16.89 -0.44 -4.80
N ALA A 55 -15.92 -0.14 -3.93
CA ALA A 55 -15.16 -1.18 -3.22
C ALA A 55 -16.05 -2.06 -2.32
N ARG A 56 -17.10 -1.49 -1.72
CA ARG A 56 -18.03 -2.21 -0.84
C ARG A 56 -18.95 -3.18 -1.61
N ARG A 57 -19.13 -2.96 -2.91
CA ARG A 57 -20.00 -3.76 -3.79
C ARG A 57 -19.21 -4.53 -4.85
N VAL A 58 -17.92 -4.73 -4.63
CA VAL A 58 -17.04 -5.29 -5.66
C VAL A 58 -17.52 -6.66 -6.12
N ASP A 59 -17.98 -7.52 -5.21
CA ASP A 59 -18.45 -8.87 -5.53
C ASP A 59 -19.74 -8.87 -6.37
N GLU A 60 -20.68 -7.98 -6.06
CA GLU A 60 -21.93 -7.79 -6.81
C GLU A 60 -21.66 -7.25 -8.22
N ILE A 61 -20.76 -6.28 -8.34
CA ILE A 61 -20.39 -5.67 -9.63
C ILE A 61 -19.67 -6.67 -10.52
N LEU A 62 -18.80 -7.51 -9.94
CA LEU A 62 -18.08 -8.54 -10.70
C LEU A 62 -19.03 -9.68 -11.13
N SER A 63 -19.96 -10.10 -10.28
CA SER A 63 -20.91 -11.16 -10.61
C SER A 63 -21.89 -10.77 -11.72
N GLU A 64 -22.38 -9.52 -11.72
CA GLU A 64 -23.27 -9.00 -12.77
C GLU A 64 -22.62 -8.91 -14.16
N ARG A 65 -21.30 -8.69 -14.22
CA ARG A 65 -20.58 -8.39 -15.48
C ARG A 65 -19.87 -9.59 -16.11
N PHE A 66 -19.63 -10.66 -15.35
CA PHE A 66 -19.03 -11.89 -15.87
C PHE A 66 -20.04 -13.03 -16.12
N GLY A 67 -21.34 -12.80 -15.87
CA GLY A 67 -22.39 -13.84 -15.92
C GLY A 67 -23.27 -13.91 -17.18
N ARG A 68 -22.88 -13.32 -18.31
CA ARG A 68 -23.59 -13.54 -19.60
C ARG A 68 -22.66 -14.20 -20.61
N SER A 69 -22.76 -15.53 -20.70
CA SER A 69 -22.50 -16.33 -21.91
C SER A 69 -23.83 -16.76 -22.51
#